data_AF-K1YDG9-F1
#
_entry.id   AF-K1YDG9-F1
#
_cell.length_a   1.000
_cell.length_b   1.000
_cell.length_c   1.000
_cell.angle_alpha   90.00
_cell.angle_beta   90.00
_cell.angle_gamma   90.00
#
_symmetry.space_group_name_H-M   'P 1'
#
loop_
_entity.id
_entity.type
_entity.pdbx_description
1 polymer ?
#
loop_
_entity_poly.entity_id
_entity_poly.type
_entity_poly.pdbx_seq_one_letter_code
_entity_poly.pdbx_strand_id
1 'polypeptide(L)'
;FDFREEYEKRIVNYIYTGYEKGLTPNPDILCNNLVKFDCFLEEALEYGFDKIATGHYARIVEKGLVKSKIESLKSENICAKNEHRNELYEGSTANEGVEFWTQRLSFSEISFHLLKWVDPNKDQSYFLSRLNQFQLAHALFPIGHLHKSEVREIARKAGLPNAERKDSQGLCFIGKVSMKEFLEKRLLKKSGNIINTRGKVLGQHEGAFSYTIGQRKGIQIGGGPALFVVAKDTANNTITVGTEAELELHSSELTAIDWHWLGEVREFPFHARAKIRYRQDDQDIKCVQDGENRIRIRFSSPQRAITSGQTIAVYEGEELIASGVIE
;
A
#
# COMPACT_ATOMS: atom_id res chain seq x y z
N PHE A 1 -22.16 11.09 -5.69
CA PHE A 1 -20.71 11.28 -5.47
C PHE A 1 -19.95 10.96 -6.75
N ASP A 2 -19.15 11.90 -7.24
CA ASP A 2 -18.25 11.71 -8.38
C ASP A 2 -16.89 12.29 -7.99
N PHE A 3 -15.89 11.42 -7.86
CA PHE A 3 -14.56 11.79 -7.36
C PHE A 3 -13.49 11.70 -8.44
N ARG A 4 -13.85 11.85 -9.71
CA ARG A 4 -12.90 11.68 -10.83
C ARG A 4 -11.74 12.66 -10.74
N GLU A 5 -11.97 13.90 -10.31
CA GLU A 5 -10.90 14.91 -10.19
C GLU A 5 -9.94 14.60 -9.04
N GLU A 6 -10.46 14.23 -7.88
CA GLU A 6 -9.69 13.84 -6.70
C GLU A 6 -8.90 12.58 -6.99
N TYR A 7 -9.52 11.61 -7.68
CA TYR A 7 -8.87 10.38 -8.12
C TYR A 7 -7.69 10.66 -9.04
N GLU A 8 -7.89 11.52 -10.02
CA GLU A 8 -6.87 11.95 -10.98
C GLU A 8 -5.71 12.63 -10.25
N LYS A 9 -6.00 13.62 -9.41
CA LYS A 9 -5.01 14.39 -8.65
C LYS A 9 -4.22 13.53 -7.66
N ARG A 10 -4.90 12.66 -6.90
CA ARG A 10 -4.31 11.95 -5.76
C ARG A 10 -3.75 10.57 -6.11
N ILE A 11 -4.34 9.87 -7.07
CA ILE A 11 -3.98 8.49 -7.40
C ILE A 11 -3.25 8.40 -8.73
N VAL A 12 -3.80 9.01 -9.78
CA VAL A 12 -3.22 8.90 -11.12
C VAL A 12 -1.88 9.60 -11.18
N ASN A 13 -1.79 10.85 -10.69
CA ASN A 13 -0.51 11.57 -10.64
C ASN A 13 0.53 10.85 -9.79
N TYR A 14 0.13 10.30 -8.64
CA TYR A 14 1.02 9.48 -7.80
C TYR A 14 1.64 8.29 -8.56
N ILE A 15 0.83 7.60 -9.38
CA ILE A 15 1.35 6.51 -10.23
C ILE A 15 2.42 7.08 -11.17
N TYR A 16 2.11 8.12 -11.94
CA TYR A 16 3.05 8.68 -12.92
C TYR A 16 4.34 9.16 -12.27
N THR A 17 4.25 10.00 -11.23
CA THR A 17 5.41 10.53 -10.51
C THR A 17 6.26 9.41 -9.88
N GLY A 18 5.63 8.37 -9.33
CA GLY A 18 6.34 7.22 -8.80
C GLY A 18 7.12 6.47 -9.88
N TYR A 19 6.48 6.18 -11.00
CA TYR A 19 7.12 5.46 -12.12
C TYR A 19 8.22 6.29 -12.81
N GLU A 20 8.08 7.62 -12.91
CA GLU A 20 9.14 8.53 -13.37
C GLU A 20 10.38 8.46 -12.47
N LYS A 21 10.17 8.40 -11.15
CA LYS A 21 11.23 8.24 -10.15
C LYS A 21 11.77 6.81 -10.03
N GLY A 22 11.29 5.88 -10.86
CA GLY A 22 11.74 4.50 -10.84
C GLY A 22 11.14 3.64 -9.73
N LEU A 23 10.20 4.18 -8.96
CA LEU A 23 9.47 3.46 -7.93
C LEU A 23 8.44 2.51 -8.56
N THR A 24 7.92 1.59 -7.75
CA THR A 24 6.73 0.80 -8.09
C THR A 24 5.62 1.11 -7.08
N PRO A 25 4.82 2.16 -7.33
CA PRO A 25 3.80 2.60 -6.39
C PRO A 25 2.67 1.57 -6.20
N ASN A 26 1.98 1.61 -5.05
CA ASN A 26 0.76 0.83 -4.81
C ASN A 26 -0.48 1.75 -4.73
N PRO A 27 -1.14 2.02 -5.87
CA PRO A 27 -2.24 2.97 -5.91
C PRO A 27 -3.53 2.46 -5.27
N ASP A 28 -3.72 1.15 -5.08
CA ASP A 28 -4.92 0.62 -4.42
C ASP A 28 -4.92 0.95 -2.92
N ILE A 29 -3.73 0.97 -2.29
CA ILE A 29 -3.56 1.43 -0.89
C ILE A 29 -3.96 2.90 -0.75
N LEU A 30 -3.46 3.77 -1.64
CA LEU A 30 -3.81 5.19 -1.61
C LEU A 30 -5.27 5.44 -1.99
N CYS A 31 -5.83 4.68 -2.94
CA CYS A 31 -7.25 4.79 -3.29
C CYS A 31 -8.14 4.50 -2.08
N ASN A 32 -7.80 3.49 -1.28
CA ASN A 32 -8.51 3.24 -0.03
C ASN A 32 -8.35 4.41 0.94
N ASN A 33 -7.12 4.86 1.19
CA ASN A 33 -6.87 5.91 2.17
C ASN A 33 -7.38 7.30 1.79
N LEU A 34 -7.26 7.72 0.52
CA LEU A 34 -7.47 9.10 0.05
C LEU A 34 -8.73 9.30 -0.79
N VAL A 35 -9.43 8.23 -1.17
CA VAL A 35 -10.67 8.34 -1.97
C VAL A 35 -11.81 7.64 -1.25
N LYS A 36 -11.68 6.34 -0.94
CA LYS A 36 -12.79 5.58 -0.35
C LYS A 36 -13.05 5.95 1.11
N PHE A 37 -12.01 6.11 1.91
CA PHE A 37 -12.12 6.45 3.34
C PHE A 37 -11.75 7.91 3.62
N ASP A 38 -11.64 8.74 2.59
CA ASP A 38 -11.44 10.19 2.72
C ASP A 38 -12.56 10.91 1.97
N CYS A 39 -12.43 11.22 0.67
CA CYS A 39 -13.47 11.91 -0.11
C CYS A 39 -14.88 11.32 0.05
N PHE A 40 -15.02 9.99 -0.09
CA PHE A 40 -16.32 9.33 0.04
C PHE A 40 -16.83 9.29 1.48
N LEU A 41 -15.93 9.18 2.47
CA LEU A 41 -16.31 9.23 3.87
C LEU A 41 -16.81 10.63 4.24
N GLU A 42 -16.06 11.67 3.86
CA GLU A 42 -16.41 13.07 4.12
C GLU A 42 -17.79 13.41 3.57
N GLU A 43 -18.05 13.12 2.30
CA GLU A 43 -19.38 13.30 1.70
C GLU A 43 -20.47 12.47 2.41
N ALA A 44 -20.19 11.23 2.81
CA ALA A 44 -21.18 10.45 3.55
C ALA A 44 -21.52 11.08 4.91
N LEU A 45 -20.52 11.61 5.62
CA LEU A 45 -20.73 12.31 6.90
C LEU A 45 -21.54 13.60 6.70
N GLU A 46 -21.26 14.37 5.65
CA GLU A 46 -22.02 15.58 5.31
C GLU A 46 -23.49 15.30 4.99
N TYR A 47 -23.78 14.15 4.38
CA TYR A 47 -25.14 13.68 4.13
C TYR A 47 -25.83 13.11 5.39
N GLY A 48 -25.14 13.08 6.52
CA GLY A 48 -25.68 12.63 7.82
C GLY A 48 -25.58 11.12 8.06
N PHE A 49 -24.74 10.39 7.32
CA PHE A 49 -24.47 8.98 7.62
C PHE A 49 -23.42 8.87 8.73
N ASP A 50 -23.55 7.88 9.61
CA ASP A 50 -22.57 7.64 10.68
C ASP A 50 -21.34 6.87 10.21
N LYS A 51 -21.47 6.00 9.21
CA LYS A 51 -20.40 5.10 8.75
C LYS A 51 -20.56 4.78 7.26
N ILE A 52 -19.46 4.39 6.62
CA ILE A 52 -19.45 3.81 5.27
C ILE A 52 -19.17 2.32 5.30
N ALA A 53 -19.91 1.54 4.51
CA ALA A 53 -19.70 0.11 4.35
C ALA A 53 -19.02 -0.18 3.01
N THR A 54 -18.02 -1.07 3.04
CA THR A 54 -17.35 -1.53 1.81
C THR A 54 -17.26 -3.05 1.77
N GLY A 55 -17.18 -3.61 0.56
CA GLY A 55 -16.99 -5.05 0.34
C GLY A 55 -15.55 -5.52 0.55
N HIS A 56 -14.77 -4.87 1.42
CA HIS A 56 -13.42 -5.32 1.73
C HIS A 56 -13.46 -6.58 2.60
N TYR A 57 -12.62 -7.53 2.24
CA TYR A 57 -12.37 -8.74 3.02
C TYR A 57 -11.36 -8.42 4.14
N ALA A 58 -11.85 -7.82 5.21
CA ALA A 58 -11.09 -7.50 6.41
C ALA A 58 -12.07 -7.39 7.59
N ARG A 59 -11.55 -7.33 8.82
CA ARG A 59 -12.38 -7.17 10.02
C ARG A 59 -11.92 -5.95 10.80
N ILE A 60 -12.86 -5.29 11.47
CA ILE A 60 -12.55 -4.26 12.46
C ILE A 60 -13.08 -4.77 13.79
N VAL A 61 -12.27 -4.64 14.84
CA VAL A 61 -12.71 -4.87 16.23
C VAL A 61 -12.49 -3.62 17.05
N GLU A 62 -13.41 -3.37 17.96
CA GLU A 62 -13.33 -2.31 18.95
C GLU A 62 -12.65 -2.86 20.21
N LYS A 63 -11.67 -2.13 20.76
CA LYS A 63 -11.02 -2.48 22.03
C LYS A 63 -11.10 -1.29 22.98
N GLY A 64 -11.44 -1.54 24.24
CA GLY A 64 -11.42 -0.52 25.28
C GLY A 64 -10.00 -0.09 25.65
N LEU A 65 -9.78 1.20 25.92
CA LEU A 65 -8.52 1.75 26.41
C LEU A 65 -8.40 1.54 27.93
N VAL A 66 -7.24 1.04 28.38
CA VAL A 66 -6.93 0.92 29.82
C VAL A 66 -6.44 2.28 30.35
N LYS A 67 -6.95 2.71 31.52
CA LYS A 67 -6.70 4.04 32.14
C LYS A 67 -5.23 4.52 32.15
N SER A 68 -4.26 3.63 32.34
CA SER A 68 -2.83 3.98 32.36
C SER A 68 -2.28 4.46 31.00
N LYS A 69 -2.98 4.16 29.90
CA LYS A 69 -2.55 4.46 28.52
C LYS A 69 -3.02 5.84 28.03
N ILE A 70 -4.07 6.38 28.66
CA ILE A 70 -4.59 7.73 28.37
C ILE A 70 -3.59 8.81 28.77
N GLU A 71 -2.74 8.56 29.77
CA GLU A 71 -1.77 9.54 30.28
C GLU A 71 -0.52 9.67 29.39
N SER A 72 -0.05 8.61 28.70
CA SER A 72 1.09 8.72 27.76
C SER A 72 0.68 9.33 26.41
N LEU A 73 -0.54 9.05 25.93
CA LEU A 73 -1.07 9.66 24.70
C LEU A 73 -1.26 11.19 24.83
N LYS A 74 -1.47 11.70 26.05
CA LYS A 74 -1.54 13.15 26.32
C LYS A 74 -0.20 13.86 26.11
N SER A 75 0.93 13.19 26.37
CA SER A 75 2.27 13.76 26.12
C SER A 75 2.70 13.65 24.66
N GLU A 76 2.15 12.71 23.90
CA GLU A 76 2.60 12.40 22.52
C GLU A 76 1.90 13.23 21.44
N ASN A 77 0.74 13.85 21.74
CA ASN A 77 0.05 14.77 20.82
C ASN A 77 0.74 16.14 20.61
N ILE A 78 2.00 16.30 21.03
CA ILE A 78 2.84 17.45 20.68
C ILE A 78 3.48 17.28 19.28
N CYS A 79 3.42 16.09 18.66
CA CYS A 79 4.04 15.85 17.34
C CYS A 79 3.06 15.97 16.15
N ALA A 80 2.25 17.03 16.13
CA ALA A 80 1.40 17.40 14.99
C ALA A 80 1.63 18.87 14.59
N LYS A 81 2.89 19.24 14.41
CA LYS A 81 3.30 20.45 13.68
C LYS A 81 4.41 20.08 12.72
N ASN A 82 4.08 19.43 11.60
CA ASN A 82 5.01 19.25 10.50
C ASN A 82 4.51 20.03 9.29
N GLU A 83 4.94 21.29 9.22
CA GLU A 83 4.85 22.21 8.06
C GLU A 83 5.75 21.78 6.87
N HIS A 84 6.20 20.52 6.81
CA HIS A 84 7.08 20.01 5.74
C HIS A 84 6.45 18.89 4.89
N ARG A 85 5.12 18.88 4.82
CA ARG A 85 4.36 17.91 4.02
C ARG A 85 4.04 18.42 2.62
N ASN A 86 4.98 19.10 1.94
CA ASN A 86 4.69 19.83 0.70
C ASN A 86 5.74 19.77 -0.42
N GLU A 87 6.64 18.78 -0.49
CA GLU A 87 7.59 18.71 -1.64
C GLU A 87 7.25 17.63 -2.69
N LEU A 88 6.21 16.82 -2.46
CA LEU A 88 5.77 15.79 -3.41
C LEU A 88 4.33 15.96 -3.92
N TYR A 89 3.59 16.95 -3.41
CA TYR A 89 2.16 17.15 -3.66
C TYR A 89 1.79 18.64 -3.69
N GLU A 90 2.51 19.47 -4.45
CA GLU A 90 2.04 20.84 -4.72
C GLU A 90 1.03 20.85 -5.86
N GLY A 91 -0.24 21.01 -5.51
CA GLY A 91 -1.30 21.16 -6.49
C GLY A 91 -2.72 20.90 -6.00
N SER A 92 -3.07 21.14 -4.73
CA SER A 92 -4.48 21.34 -4.35
C SER A 92 -4.58 22.02 -2.99
N THR A 93 -5.37 23.08 -2.94
CA THR A 93 -5.80 23.84 -1.76
C THR A 93 -6.70 22.98 -0.85
N ALA A 94 -6.11 21.99 -0.17
CA ALA A 94 -6.81 21.07 0.74
C ALA A 94 -6.33 21.20 2.20
N ASN A 95 -5.74 22.35 2.56
CA ASN A 95 -5.15 22.57 3.89
C ASN A 95 -6.14 23.02 4.98
N GLU A 96 -7.38 23.34 4.66
CA GLU A 96 -8.35 23.82 5.67
C GLU A 96 -9.23 22.70 6.27
N GLY A 97 -9.31 21.52 5.63
CA GLY A 97 -10.13 20.40 6.13
C GLY A 97 -9.45 19.55 7.20
N VAL A 98 -8.11 19.44 7.18
CA VAL A 98 -7.37 18.47 8.01
C VAL A 98 -7.26 18.92 9.48
N GLU A 99 -7.23 20.23 9.75
CA GLU A 99 -7.18 20.77 11.12
C GLU A 99 -8.53 20.69 11.86
N PHE A 100 -9.65 20.54 11.14
CA PHE A 100 -10.98 20.51 11.75
C PHE A 100 -11.31 19.16 12.40
N TRP A 101 -10.77 18.05 11.88
CA TRP A 101 -11.09 16.69 12.34
C TRP A 101 -10.31 16.23 13.57
N THR A 102 -9.08 16.72 13.77
CA THR A 102 -8.27 16.38 14.95
C THR A 102 -8.82 16.94 16.26
N GLN A 103 -9.62 18.01 16.22
CA GLN A 103 -10.16 18.64 17.42
C GLN A 103 -11.49 18.04 17.93
N ARG A 104 -12.16 17.17 17.15
CA ARG A 104 -13.54 16.76 17.43
C ARG A 104 -13.72 15.31 17.89
N LEU A 105 -12.65 14.53 17.96
CA LEU A 105 -12.66 13.27 18.70
C LEU A 105 -12.48 13.60 20.19
N SER A 106 -13.57 13.80 20.92
CA SER A 106 -13.55 13.55 22.36
C SER A 106 -13.01 12.13 22.53
N PHE A 107 -11.85 11.98 23.16
CA PHE A 107 -11.16 10.70 23.34
C PHE A 107 -12.17 9.61 23.75
N SER A 108 -12.66 8.85 22.77
CA SER A 108 -13.45 7.66 23.07
C SER A 108 -12.50 6.70 23.74
N GLU A 109 -12.92 6.09 24.85
CA GLU A 109 -12.20 5.01 25.53
C GLU A 109 -12.07 3.75 24.64
N ILE A 110 -12.14 3.88 23.32
CA ILE A 110 -12.29 2.82 22.34
C ILE A 110 -11.32 3.10 21.18
N SER A 111 -10.47 2.13 20.88
CA SER A 111 -9.63 2.07 19.69
C SER A 111 -10.14 1.03 18.70
N PHE A 112 -9.96 1.28 17.41
CA PHE A 112 -10.39 0.41 16.32
C PHE A 112 -9.19 -0.33 15.74
N HIS A 113 -9.24 -1.66 15.71
CA HIS A 113 -8.14 -2.50 15.26
C HIS A 113 -8.53 -3.21 13.98
N LEU A 114 -7.66 -3.13 12.97
CA LEU A 114 -7.86 -3.75 11.68
C LEU A 114 -7.25 -5.15 11.68
N LEU A 115 -8.06 -6.17 11.43
CA LEU A 115 -7.63 -7.56 11.38
C LEU A 115 -7.71 -8.11 9.95
N LYS A 116 -6.89 -9.14 9.73
CA LYS A 116 -7.00 -10.02 8.59
C LYS A 116 -8.39 -10.63 8.46
N TRP A 117 -8.76 -10.92 7.23
CA TRP A 117 -9.95 -11.70 6.94
C TRP A 117 -9.84 -13.14 7.46
N VAL A 118 -10.98 -13.78 7.69
CA VAL A 118 -11.05 -15.18 8.15
C VAL A 118 -10.55 -16.19 7.12
N ASP A 119 -10.59 -15.85 5.82
CA ASP A 119 -10.00 -16.67 4.75
C ASP A 119 -8.70 -16.01 4.24
N PRO A 120 -7.53 -16.64 4.44
CA PRO A 120 -6.26 -16.02 4.12
C PRO A 120 -6.06 -15.77 2.62
N ASN A 121 -6.73 -16.51 1.74
CA ASN A 121 -6.50 -16.45 0.30
C ASN A 121 -6.93 -15.12 -0.33
N LYS A 122 -7.81 -14.39 0.34
CA LYS A 122 -8.33 -13.10 -0.14
C LYS A 122 -8.44 -12.05 0.94
N ASP A 123 -7.66 -12.17 2.02
CA ASP A 123 -7.48 -11.09 2.99
C ASP A 123 -7.20 -9.78 2.25
N GLN A 124 -7.76 -8.66 2.67
CA GLN A 124 -7.52 -7.35 2.05
C GLN A 124 -7.01 -6.32 3.05
N SER A 125 -6.69 -6.73 4.29
CA SER A 125 -6.08 -5.86 5.30
C SER A 125 -4.85 -5.11 4.79
N TYR A 126 -4.04 -5.76 3.94
CA TYR A 126 -2.86 -5.15 3.30
C TYR A 126 -3.18 -3.85 2.54
N PHE A 127 -4.30 -3.81 1.81
CA PHE A 127 -4.70 -2.63 1.05
C PHE A 127 -5.31 -1.53 1.91
N LEU A 128 -5.65 -1.84 3.16
CA LEU A 128 -6.21 -0.93 4.15
C LEU A 128 -5.14 -0.44 5.15
N SER A 129 -3.87 -0.77 4.89
CA SER A 129 -2.72 -0.52 5.76
C SER A 129 -2.39 0.95 6.01
N ARG A 130 -3.06 1.88 5.32
CA ARG A 130 -2.89 3.32 5.53
C ARG A 130 -4.09 3.98 6.19
N LEU A 131 -5.11 3.23 6.59
CA LEU A 131 -6.24 3.82 7.31
C LEU A 131 -5.81 4.32 8.69
N ASN A 132 -6.36 5.46 9.11
CA ASN A 132 -6.19 6.01 10.45
C ASN A 132 -7.38 5.64 11.37
N GLN A 133 -7.29 5.99 12.67
CA GLN A 133 -8.34 5.66 13.65
C GLN A 133 -9.70 6.31 13.33
N PHE A 134 -9.72 7.54 12.82
CA PHE A 134 -10.96 8.20 12.39
C PHE A 134 -11.63 7.42 11.25
N GLN A 135 -10.85 7.03 10.24
CA GLN A 135 -11.34 6.25 9.10
C GLN A 135 -11.83 4.87 9.53
N LEU A 136 -11.12 4.20 10.44
CA LEU A 136 -11.53 2.89 10.98
C LEU A 136 -12.80 2.99 11.83
N ALA A 137 -12.96 4.05 12.63
CA ALA A 137 -14.16 4.27 13.44
C ALA A 137 -15.45 4.37 12.61
N HIS A 138 -15.32 4.96 11.41
CA HIS A 138 -16.43 5.19 10.48
C HIS A 138 -16.50 4.14 9.36
N ALA A 139 -15.72 3.07 9.43
CA ALA A 139 -15.71 1.99 8.44
C ALA A 139 -16.50 0.76 8.91
N LEU A 140 -17.20 0.12 7.97
CA LEU A 140 -17.83 -1.18 8.14
C LEU A 140 -17.38 -2.15 7.04
N PHE A 141 -17.04 -3.38 7.46
CA PHE A 141 -16.69 -4.50 6.57
C PHE A 141 -17.67 -5.67 6.78
N PRO A 142 -18.88 -5.62 6.18
CA PRO A 142 -19.97 -6.54 6.51
C PRO A 142 -19.66 -8.01 6.21
N ILE A 143 -18.72 -8.27 5.30
CA ILE A 143 -18.36 -9.62 4.84
C ILE A 143 -17.08 -10.16 5.50
N GLY A 144 -16.52 -9.43 6.46
CA GLY A 144 -15.25 -9.78 7.11
C GLY A 144 -15.28 -11.08 7.91
N HIS A 145 -16.45 -11.55 8.30
CA HIS A 145 -16.61 -12.78 9.09
C HIS A 145 -17.06 -13.99 8.24
N LEU A 146 -17.35 -13.78 6.96
CA LEU A 146 -17.83 -14.82 6.03
C LEU A 146 -16.66 -15.32 5.18
N HIS A 147 -16.66 -16.58 4.80
CA HIS A 147 -15.79 -17.11 3.75
C HIS A 147 -16.25 -16.66 2.35
N LYS A 148 -15.37 -16.77 1.34
CA LYS A 148 -15.70 -16.35 -0.03
C LYS A 148 -16.91 -17.09 -0.60
N SER A 149 -16.97 -18.39 -0.33
CA SER A 149 -18.05 -19.29 -0.77
C SER A 149 -19.39 -18.86 -0.19
N GLU A 150 -19.43 -18.49 1.09
CA GLU A 150 -20.63 -18.03 1.77
C GLU A 150 -21.13 -16.71 1.19
N VAL A 151 -20.23 -15.75 0.91
CA VAL A 151 -20.60 -14.49 0.25
C VAL A 151 -21.24 -14.75 -1.13
N ARG A 152 -20.71 -15.69 -1.90
CA ARG A 152 -21.27 -16.09 -3.20
C ARG A 152 -22.62 -16.78 -3.08
N GLU A 153 -22.77 -17.64 -2.07
CA GLU A 153 -24.03 -18.32 -1.77
C GLU A 153 -25.12 -17.31 -1.42
N ILE A 154 -24.83 -16.36 -0.53
CA ILE A 154 -25.76 -15.30 -0.15
C ILE A 154 -26.18 -14.49 -1.39
N ALA A 155 -25.21 -14.11 -2.23
CA ALA A 155 -25.50 -13.38 -3.46
C ALA A 155 -26.39 -14.17 -4.44
N ARG A 156 -26.16 -15.49 -4.59
CA ARG A 156 -27.00 -16.36 -5.42
C ARG A 156 -28.41 -16.49 -4.86
N LYS A 157 -28.56 -16.75 -3.57
CA LYS A 157 -29.86 -16.86 -2.89
C LYS A 157 -30.67 -15.58 -2.99
N ALA A 158 -30.00 -14.42 -2.93
CA ALA A 158 -30.63 -13.12 -3.09
C ALA A 158 -30.92 -12.73 -4.55
N GLY A 159 -30.54 -13.58 -5.53
CA GLY A 159 -30.76 -13.32 -6.95
C GLY A 159 -29.97 -12.13 -7.50
N LEU A 160 -28.81 -11.80 -6.90
CA LEU A 160 -28.04 -10.63 -7.31
C LEU A 160 -27.39 -10.87 -8.69
N PRO A 161 -27.48 -9.92 -9.64
CA PRO A 161 -26.96 -10.10 -11.00
C PRO A 161 -25.43 -10.27 -11.06
N ASN A 162 -24.73 -9.84 -10.01
CA ASN A 162 -23.28 -9.96 -9.88
C ASN A 162 -22.82 -11.22 -9.11
N ALA A 163 -23.74 -12.13 -8.73
CA ALA A 163 -23.44 -13.30 -7.92
C ALA A 163 -22.35 -14.20 -8.53
N GLU A 164 -22.31 -14.34 -9.86
CA GLU A 164 -21.32 -15.14 -10.60
C GLU A 164 -20.19 -14.30 -11.24
N ARG A 165 -20.21 -12.97 -11.04
CA ARG A 165 -19.20 -12.08 -11.64
C ARG A 165 -17.82 -12.39 -11.07
N LYS A 166 -16.85 -12.73 -11.91
CA LYS A 166 -15.44 -12.92 -11.50
C LYS A 166 -14.92 -11.66 -10.82
N ASP A 167 -14.07 -11.86 -9.80
CA ASP A 167 -13.44 -10.76 -9.09
C ASP A 167 -12.51 -9.99 -10.04
N SER A 168 -12.50 -8.66 -9.92
CA SER A 168 -11.60 -7.80 -10.69
C SER A 168 -10.13 -8.19 -10.46
N GLN A 169 -9.34 -8.19 -11.52
CA GLN A 169 -7.89 -8.38 -11.49
C GLN A 169 -7.23 -7.09 -12.02
N GLY A 170 -6.12 -6.67 -11.41
CA GLY A 170 -5.44 -5.43 -11.75
C GLY A 170 -5.93 -4.22 -10.95
N LEU A 171 -5.41 -3.04 -11.29
CA LEU A 171 -5.75 -1.79 -10.60
C LEU A 171 -7.22 -1.44 -10.77
N CYS A 172 -7.84 -0.95 -9.69
CA CYS A 172 -9.29 -0.79 -9.55
C CYS A 172 -10.00 -0.04 -10.70
N PHE A 173 -9.31 0.86 -11.40
CA PHE A 173 -9.89 1.85 -12.31
C PHE A 173 -9.35 1.79 -13.75
N ILE A 174 -8.18 1.17 -13.97
CA ILE A 174 -7.56 1.10 -15.30
C ILE A 174 -8.36 0.17 -16.24
N GLY A 175 -9.17 -0.71 -15.66
CA GLY A 175 -10.07 -1.59 -16.40
C GLY A 175 -9.27 -2.64 -17.18
N LYS A 176 -9.48 -2.71 -18.49
CA LYS A 176 -8.83 -3.69 -19.38
C LYS A 176 -7.49 -3.21 -19.96
N VAL A 177 -7.08 -1.98 -19.69
CA VAL A 177 -5.82 -1.41 -20.19
C VAL A 177 -4.66 -1.97 -19.36
N SER A 178 -3.54 -2.31 -19.99
CA SER A 178 -2.36 -2.76 -19.26
C SER A 178 -1.66 -1.60 -18.55
N MET A 179 -0.90 -1.87 -17.47
CA MET A 179 -0.11 -0.84 -16.80
C MET A 179 0.86 -0.14 -17.77
N LYS A 180 1.48 -0.91 -18.68
CA LYS A 180 2.37 -0.37 -19.71
C LYS A 180 1.65 0.66 -20.59
N GLU A 181 0.52 0.27 -21.18
CA GLU A 181 -0.29 1.17 -22.03
C GLU A 181 -0.82 2.38 -21.26
N PHE A 182 -1.10 2.22 -19.95
CA PHE A 182 -1.50 3.32 -19.10
C PHE A 182 -0.36 4.33 -18.96
N LEU A 183 0.84 3.89 -18.55
CA LEU A 183 2.00 4.75 -18.35
C LEU A 183 2.42 5.47 -19.65
N GLU A 184 2.33 4.81 -20.79
CA GLU A 184 2.68 5.38 -22.10
C GLU A 184 1.78 6.54 -22.55
N LYS A 185 0.66 6.80 -21.86
CA LYS A 185 -0.19 7.98 -22.17
C LYS A 185 0.40 9.31 -21.72
N ARG A 186 1.29 9.31 -20.72
CA ARG A 186 1.96 10.54 -20.24
C ARG A 186 3.47 10.44 -20.21
N LEU A 187 4.02 9.24 -20.01
CA LEU A 187 5.46 9.04 -19.98
C LEU A 187 5.99 8.86 -21.40
N LEU A 188 6.90 9.75 -21.79
CA LEU A 188 7.54 9.70 -23.09
C LEU A 188 8.44 8.46 -23.19
N LYS A 189 8.23 7.67 -24.24
CA LYS A 189 9.12 6.55 -24.58
C LYS A 189 10.50 7.08 -24.91
N LYS A 190 11.51 6.58 -24.21
CA LYS A 190 12.91 6.89 -24.49
C LYS A 190 13.69 5.58 -24.55
N SER A 191 14.44 5.40 -25.63
CA SER A 191 15.29 4.21 -25.76
C SER A 191 16.34 4.20 -24.65
N GLY A 192 16.51 3.05 -24.02
CA GLY A 192 17.40 2.82 -22.89
C GLY A 192 18.11 1.48 -23.02
N ASN A 193 19.24 1.31 -22.30
CA ASN A 193 20.03 0.09 -22.39
C ASN A 193 19.53 -0.98 -21.40
N ILE A 194 19.41 -2.20 -21.90
CA ILE A 194 19.30 -3.41 -21.06
C ILE A 194 20.73 -3.89 -20.79
N ILE A 195 21.17 -3.86 -19.53
CA ILE A 195 22.51 -4.30 -19.12
C ILE A 195 22.43 -5.55 -18.25
N ASN A 196 23.47 -6.37 -18.23
CA ASN A 196 23.58 -7.45 -17.24
C ASN A 196 24.19 -6.95 -15.92
N THR A 197 24.22 -7.81 -14.90
CA THR A 197 24.86 -7.56 -13.59
C THR A 197 26.34 -7.20 -13.65
N ARG A 198 27.01 -7.42 -14.79
CA ARG A 198 28.42 -7.06 -15.05
C ARG A 198 28.57 -5.78 -15.88
N GLY A 199 27.47 -5.05 -16.14
CA GLY A 199 27.46 -3.82 -16.92
C GLY A 199 27.52 -4.00 -18.44
N LYS A 200 27.49 -5.23 -18.97
CA LYS A 200 27.47 -5.48 -20.42
C LYS A 200 26.09 -5.16 -20.98
N VAL A 201 26.02 -4.33 -22.02
CA VAL A 201 24.78 -4.08 -22.77
C VAL A 201 24.37 -5.35 -23.52
N LEU A 202 23.13 -5.77 -23.32
CA LEU A 202 22.50 -6.94 -23.96
C LEU A 202 21.50 -6.53 -25.05
N GLY A 203 20.91 -5.34 -24.94
CA GLY A 203 19.92 -4.83 -25.89
C GLY A 203 19.34 -3.48 -25.45
N GLN A 204 18.17 -3.14 -25.98
CA GLN A 204 17.49 -1.88 -25.69
C GLN A 204 16.03 -2.10 -25.24
N HIS A 205 15.47 -1.11 -24.57
CA HIS A 205 14.06 -1.04 -24.17
C HIS A 205 13.49 0.36 -24.42
N GLU A 206 12.15 0.50 -24.40
CA GLU A 206 11.46 1.77 -24.74
C GLU A 206 11.20 2.71 -23.53
N GLY A 207 11.94 2.52 -22.44
CA GLY A 207 11.79 3.31 -21.22
C GLY A 207 11.82 2.44 -19.95
N ALA A 208 12.68 2.80 -19.02
CA ALA A 208 12.93 2.01 -17.81
C ALA A 208 11.68 1.94 -16.91
N PHE A 209 10.87 3.01 -16.92
CA PHE A 209 9.61 3.10 -16.17
C PHE A 209 8.63 1.96 -16.47
N SER A 210 8.67 1.35 -17.66
CA SER A 210 7.77 0.25 -18.04
C SER A 210 8.13 -1.10 -17.42
N TYR A 211 9.21 -1.17 -16.64
CA TYR A 211 9.72 -2.38 -16.04
C TYR A 211 9.62 -2.37 -14.51
N THR A 212 9.29 -3.54 -13.95
CA THR A 212 9.19 -3.77 -12.50
C THR A 212 10.28 -4.75 -12.06
N ILE A 213 10.87 -4.55 -10.88
CA ILE A 213 11.84 -5.49 -10.30
C ILE A 213 11.21 -6.88 -10.14
N GLY A 214 11.92 -7.91 -10.59
CA GLY A 214 11.45 -9.29 -10.67
C GLY A 214 10.62 -9.64 -11.91
N GLN A 215 10.36 -8.69 -12.81
CA GLN A 215 9.69 -8.97 -14.08
C GLN A 215 10.55 -9.88 -14.96
N ARG A 216 9.92 -10.90 -15.57
CA ARG A 216 10.54 -11.78 -16.57
C ARG A 216 10.06 -11.52 -18.00
N LYS A 217 8.74 -11.39 -18.17
CA LYS A 217 8.12 -11.23 -19.50
C LYS A 217 8.42 -9.84 -20.07
N GLY A 218 8.60 -9.75 -21.39
CA GLY A 218 8.84 -8.48 -22.09
C GLY A 218 10.30 -7.99 -22.08
N ILE A 219 11.22 -8.75 -21.48
CA ILE A 219 12.65 -8.59 -21.67
C ILE A 219 12.99 -9.32 -22.98
N GLN A 220 13.01 -8.62 -24.11
CA GLN A 220 13.20 -9.20 -25.45
C GLN A 220 14.68 -9.60 -25.71
N ILE A 221 15.30 -10.28 -24.75
CA ILE A 221 16.68 -10.77 -24.83
C ILE A 221 16.65 -12.30 -24.93
N GLY A 222 17.16 -12.84 -26.03
CA GLY A 222 17.24 -14.28 -26.30
C GLY A 222 18.64 -14.86 -26.13
N GLY A 223 18.76 -16.19 -26.27
CA GLY A 223 20.06 -16.87 -26.37
C GLY A 223 20.75 -17.22 -25.05
N GLY A 224 20.01 -17.32 -23.94
CA GLY A 224 20.57 -17.62 -22.61
C GLY A 224 19.52 -18.11 -21.60
N PRO A 225 19.91 -18.24 -20.31
CA PRO A 225 18.97 -18.60 -19.23
C PRO A 225 17.86 -17.55 -19.08
N ALA A 226 16.80 -17.90 -18.35
CA ALA A 226 15.73 -16.96 -18.05
C ALA A 226 16.28 -15.74 -17.27
N LEU A 227 16.00 -14.55 -17.80
CA LEU A 227 16.40 -13.28 -17.20
C LEU A 227 15.23 -12.57 -16.52
N PHE A 228 15.55 -11.87 -15.44
CA PHE A 228 14.63 -11.06 -14.65
C PHE A 228 15.20 -9.66 -14.46
N VAL A 229 14.36 -8.64 -14.35
CA VAL A 229 14.80 -7.29 -13.98
C VAL A 229 15.26 -7.30 -12.53
N VAL A 230 16.54 -7.05 -12.26
CA VAL A 230 17.12 -7.05 -10.90
C VAL A 230 17.31 -5.64 -10.35
N ALA A 231 17.51 -4.64 -11.21
CA ALA A 231 17.61 -3.25 -10.84
C ALA A 231 17.08 -2.35 -11.96
N LYS A 232 16.74 -1.10 -11.61
CA LYS A 232 16.27 -0.08 -12.55
C LYS A 232 16.92 1.25 -12.18
N ASP A 233 17.35 1.99 -13.19
CA ASP A 233 17.87 3.35 -13.05
C ASP A 233 17.13 4.24 -14.06
N THR A 234 16.15 4.99 -13.58
CA THR A 234 15.36 5.88 -14.45
C THR A 234 16.11 7.15 -14.83
N ALA A 235 17.09 7.59 -14.02
CA ALA A 235 17.92 8.75 -14.34
C ALA A 235 18.79 8.48 -15.58
N ASN A 236 19.43 7.30 -15.62
CA ASN A 236 20.22 6.86 -16.78
C ASN A 236 19.39 6.12 -17.83
N ASN A 237 18.09 5.90 -17.57
CA ASN A 237 17.18 5.12 -18.40
C ASN A 237 17.75 3.73 -18.76
N THR A 238 18.17 2.98 -17.75
CA THR A 238 18.67 1.62 -17.91
C THR A 238 17.91 0.63 -17.03
N ILE A 239 17.88 -0.62 -17.47
CA ILE A 239 17.44 -1.75 -16.64
C ILE A 239 18.56 -2.77 -16.55
N THR A 240 18.79 -3.27 -15.35
CA THR A 240 19.73 -4.38 -15.11
C THR A 240 18.96 -5.67 -15.08
N VAL A 241 19.40 -6.66 -15.86
CA VAL A 241 18.81 -8.00 -15.89
C VAL A 241 19.81 -9.05 -15.42
N GLY A 242 19.30 -10.07 -14.73
CA GLY A 242 20.08 -11.17 -14.20
C GLY A 242 19.29 -12.47 -14.16
N THR A 243 19.97 -13.55 -13.85
CA THR A 243 19.37 -14.86 -13.57
C THR A 243 18.49 -14.81 -12.32
N GLU A 244 17.71 -15.87 -12.09
CA GLU A 244 16.91 -15.99 -10.87
C GLU A 244 17.80 -15.91 -9.61
N ALA A 245 18.96 -16.55 -9.60
CA ALA A 245 19.91 -16.48 -8.50
C ALA A 245 20.42 -15.05 -8.21
N GLU A 246 20.59 -14.22 -9.24
CA GLU A 246 21.03 -12.82 -9.10
C GLU A 246 19.88 -11.90 -8.64
N LEU A 247 18.64 -12.21 -9.02
CA LEU A 247 17.45 -11.59 -8.44
C LEU A 247 17.27 -12.01 -6.97
N GLU A 248 17.65 -13.25 -6.66
CA GLU A 248 17.68 -13.87 -5.35
C GLU A 248 18.93 -13.53 -4.54
N LEU A 249 19.62 -12.43 -4.83
CA LEU A 249 20.40 -11.72 -3.82
C LEU A 249 19.44 -11.05 -2.80
N HIS A 250 18.59 -11.90 -2.22
CA HIS A 250 18.09 -11.93 -0.87
C HIS A 250 18.62 -10.81 0.02
N SER A 251 17.87 -9.71 0.08
CA SER A 251 18.10 -8.73 1.14
C SER A 251 17.45 -9.23 2.42
N SER A 252 18.21 -9.24 3.50
CA SER A 252 17.71 -9.49 4.85
C SER A 252 17.24 -8.21 5.54
N GLU A 253 17.38 -7.05 4.89
CA GLU A 253 17.06 -5.75 5.48
C GLU A 253 16.36 -4.83 4.46
N LEU A 254 15.47 -3.98 4.95
CA LEU A 254 14.95 -2.84 4.21
C LEU A 254 14.80 -1.63 5.12
N THR A 255 14.68 -0.45 4.52
CA THR A 255 14.23 0.76 5.21
C THR A 255 12.79 1.05 4.78
N ALA A 256 11.91 1.26 5.76
CA ALA A 256 10.58 1.79 5.56
C ALA A 256 10.52 3.25 6.01
N ILE A 257 10.00 4.11 5.13
CA ILE A 257 9.71 5.52 5.39
C ILE A 257 8.19 5.73 5.52
N ASP A 258 7.77 6.95 5.85
CA ASP A 258 6.37 7.31 6.08
C ASP A 258 5.68 6.35 7.06
N TRP A 259 6.40 5.95 8.12
CA TRP A 259 5.89 4.98 9.08
C TRP A 259 4.53 5.38 9.65
N HIS A 260 3.60 4.43 9.71
CA HIS A 260 2.21 4.65 10.11
C HIS A 260 1.75 3.56 11.05
N TRP A 261 1.32 3.97 12.24
CA TRP A 261 0.66 3.10 13.20
C TRP A 261 -0.85 3.06 12.92
N LEU A 262 -1.40 1.85 12.81
CA LEU A 262 -2.85 1.64 12.77
C LEU A 262 -3.39 1.28 14.14
N GLY A 263 -2.64 0.47 14.88
CA GLY A 263 -3.00 0.05 16.22
C GLY A 263 -2.25 0.82 17.28
N GLU A 264 -2.07 0.15 18.41
CA GLU A 264 -1.25 0.66 19.50
C GLU A 264 0.23 0.76 19.07
N VAL A 265 0.84 1.89 19.41
CA VAL A 265 2.27 2.11 19.22
C VAL A 265 3.08 1.07 20.02
N ARG A 266 4.20 0.64 19.45
CA ARG A 266 5.18 -0.25 20.11
C ARG A 266 6.47 0.52 20.35
N GLU A 267 7.09 0.26 21.49
CA GLU A 267 8.45 0.72 21.74
C GLU A 267 9.43 -0.04 20.83
N PHE A 268 10.42 0.67 20.29
CA PHE A 268 11.48 0.06 19.51
C PHE A 268 12.65 -0.37 20.41
N PRO A 269 13.34 -1.48 20.09
CA PRO A 269 13.05 -2.40 18.99
C PRO A 269 11.93 -3.40 19.35
N PHE A 270 11.15 -3.83 18.36
CA PHE A 270 10.16 -4.88 18.53
C PHE A 270 10.25 -5.94 17.44
N HIS A 271 9.68 -7.12 17.72
CA HIS A 271 9.53 -8.22 16.77
C HIS A 271 8.07 -8.34 16.37
N ALA A 272 7.84 -8.65 15.10
CA ALA A 272 6.52 -8.83 14.53
C ALA A 272 6.62 -9.70 13.28
N ARG A 273 5.52 -9.86 12.56
CA ARG A 273 5.54 -10.43 11.21
C ARG A 273 5.17 -9.39 10.18
N ALA A 274 5.67 -9.49 8.97
CA ALA A 274 5.32 -8.54 7.91
C ALA A 274 5.30 -9.16 6.53
N LYS A 275 4.58 -8.50 5.63
CA LYS A 275 4.63 -8.79 4.19
C LYS A 275 4.94 -7.51 3.43
N ILE A 276 5.78 -7.63 2.42
CA ILE A 276 6.19 -6.55 1.51
C ILE A 276 5.36 -6.54 0.23
N ARG A 277 4.51 -7.56 0.06
CA ARG A 277 3.61 -7.72 -1.09
C ARG A 277 2.30 -8.39 -0.66
N TYR A 278 1.23 -8.10 -1.38
CA TYR A 278 -0.12 -8.56 -1.02
C TYR A 278 -0.24 -10.10 -0.85
N ARG A 279 0.20 -10.87 -1.84
CA ARG A 279 0.09 -12.34 -1.89
C ARG A 279 1.34 -13.06 -1.37
N GLN A 280 1.97 -12.48 -0.36
CA GLN A 280 3.13 -13.06 0.32
C GLN A 280 2.71 -13.53 1.71
N ASP A 281 3.25 -14.67 2.15
CA ASP A 281 3.14 -15.10 3.53
C ASP A 281 3.87 -14.13 4.46
N ASP A 282 3.37 -13.97 5.69
CA ASP A 282 4.04 -13.10 6.65
C ASP A 282 5.41 -13.67 7.02
N GLN A 283 6.39 -12.78 7.15
CA GLN A 283 7.78 -13.09 7.45
C GLN A 283 8.14 -12.52 8.81
N ASP A 284 8.89 -13.27 9.61
CA ASP A 284 9.37 -12.77 10.90
C ASP A 284 10.35 -11.61 10.69
N ILE A 285 10.11 -10.52 11.41
CA ILE A 285 10.90 -9.29 11.31
C ILE A 285 11.27 -8.73 12.68
N LYS A 286 12.36 -7.97 12.70
CA LYS A 286 12.76 -7.06 13.77
C LYS A 286 12.75 -5.63 13.25
N CYS A 287 12.00 -4.77 13.91
CA CYS A 287 11.91 -3.34 13.62
C CYS A 287 12.82 -2.54 14.55
N VAL A 288 13.59 -1.61 14.00
CA VAL A 288 14.45 -0.68 14.74
C VAL A 288 14.23 0.72 14.19
N GLN A 289 13.99 1.69 15.06
CA GLN A 289 13.85 3.08 14.64
C GLN A 289 15.20 3.63 14.16
N ASP A 290 15.19 4.30 13.01
CA ASP A 290 16.38 4.81 12.31
C ASP A 290 16.15 6.26 11.85
N GLY A 291 15.42 7.04 12.66
CA GLY A 291 15.04 8.43 12.39
C GLY A 291 13.58 8.73 12.70
N GLU A 292 13.16 9.94 12.38
CA GLU A 292 11.75 10.34 12.42
C GLU A 292 11.01 9.66 11.26
N ASN A 293 9.95 8.90 11.56
CA ASN A 293 9.15 8.15 10.57
C ASN A 293 9.94 7.18 9.65
N ARG A 294 11.17 6.82 10.04
CA ARG A 294 12.07 5.95 9.29
C ARG A 294 12.43 4.74 10.15
N ILE A 295 12.05 3.54 9.69
CA ILE A 295 12.25 2.28 10.40
C ILE A 295 13.11 1.35 9.58
N ARG A 296 14.18 0.85 10.18
CA ARG A 296 14.99 -0.24 9.63
C ARG A 296 14.39 -1.58 10.03
N ILE A 297 14.16 -2.44 9.05
CA ILE A 297 13.44 -3.70 9.23
C ILE A 297 14.32 -4.84 8.74
N ARG A 298 14.63 -5.77 9.66
CA ARG A 298 15.42 -6.97 9.38
C ARG A 298 14.52 -8.19 9.34
N PHE A 299 14.59 -8.97 8.28
CA PHE A 299 13.91 -10.24 8.16
C PHE A 299 14.77 -11.37 8.73
N SER A 300 14.14 -12.31 9.43
CA SER A 300 14.81 -13.51 9.94
C SER A 300 15.27 -14.43 8.80
N SER A 301 14.51 -14.45 7.70
CA SER A 301 14.85 -15.14 6.46
C SER A 301 14.93 -14.13 5.32
N PRO A 302 15.90 -14.23 4.40
CA PRO A 302 16.05 -13.23 3.36
C PRO A 302 14.86 -13.18 2.39
N GLN A 303 14.58 -12.00 1.83
CA GLN A 303 13.38 -11.75 1.03
C GLN A 303 13.69 -11.51 -0.44
N ARG A 304 12.84 -12.05 -1.31
CA ARG A 304 12.96 -11.92 -2.76
C ARG A 304 12.44 -10.56 -3.24
N ALA A 305 13.27 -9.85 -4.01
CA ALA A 305 12.89 -8.66 -4.78
C ALA A 305 12.19 -7.57 -3.94
N ILE A 306 12.79 -7.15 -2.82
CA ILE A 306 12.33 -5.96 -2.10
C ILE A 306 12.29 -4.78 -3.09
N THR A 307 11.12 -4.14 -3.23
CA THR A 307 10.87 -3.17 -4.32
C THR A 307 10.51 -1.82 -3.74
N SER A 308 11.32 -0.81 -4.03
CA SER A 308 11.08 0.58 -3.63
C SER A 308 9.74 1.12 -4.14
N GLY A 309 9.04 1.87 -3.30
CA GLY A 309 7.68 2.40 -3.51
C GLY A 309 6.54 1.44 -3.18
N GLN A 310 6.81 0.16 -2.89
CA GLN A 310 5.82 -0.76 -2.35
C GLN A 310 5.60 -0.51 -0.85
N THR A 311 4.56 -1.13 -0.29
CA THR A 311 4.24 -1.01 1.14
C THR A 311 4.66 -2.26 1.89
N ILE A 312 5.34 -2.08 3.02
CA ILE A 312 5.42 -3.11 4.04
C ILE A 312 4.24 -2.97 5.00
N ALA A 313 3.56 -4.08 5.28
CA ALA A 313 2.47 -4.17 6.25
C ALA A 313 2.89 -5.10 7.39
N VAL A 314 2.79 -4.61 8.63
CA VAL A 314 3.30 -5.27 9.84
C VAL A 314 2.16 -5.73 10.72
N TYR A 315 2.20 -7.01 11.07
CA TYR A 315 1.15 -7.75 11.75
C TYR A 315 1.63 -8.35 13.07
N GLU A 316 0.73 -8.37 14.04
CA GLU A 316 0.84 -9.13 15.29
C GLU A 316 -0.35 -10.10 15.37
N GLY A 317 -0.07 -11.40 15.24
CA GLY A 317 -1.13 -12.39 15.01
C GLY A 317 -1.92 -12.09 13.73
N GLU A 318 -3.19 -11.73 13.89
CA GLU A 318 -4.11 -11.33 12.81
C GLU A 318 -4.25 -9.81 12.67
N GLU A 319 -3.77 -9.03 13.62
CA GLU A 319 -3.94 -7.57 13.67
C GLU A 319 -2.88 -6.89 12.80
N LEU A 320 -3.30 -5.96 11.95
CA LEU A 320 -2.42 -5.05 11.22
C LEU A 320 -2.08 -3.87 12.12
N ILE A 321 -0.86 -3.84 12.64
CA ILE A 321 -0.44 -2.86 13.65
C ILE A 321 0.25 -1.64 13.05
N ALA A 322 0.97 -1.81 11.94
CA ALA A 322 1.70 -0.71 11.29
C ALA A 322 1.93 -0.94 9.79
N SER A 323 2.35 0.11 9.10
CA SER A 323 2.81 0.05 7.71
C SER A 323 3.85 1.13 7.40
N GLY A 324 4.55 0.97 6.28
CA GLY A 324 5.46 1.98 5.74
C GLY A 324 5.72 1.79 4.25
N VAL A 325 6.25 2.81 3.60
CA VAL A 325 6.68 2.75 2.20
C VAL A 325 8.14 2.29 2.16
N ILE A 326 8.44 1.29 1.34
CA ILE A 326 9.79 0.76 1.17
C ILE A 326 10.60 1.78 0.37
N GLU A 327 11.73 2.21 0.93
CA GLU A 327 12.68 3.13 0.28
C GLU A 327 13.48 2.46 -0.83
#